data_AF-E3MDC0-F1
#
_entry.id   AF-E3MDC0-F1
#
_cell.length_a   1.000
_cell.length_b   1.000
_cell.length_c   1.000
_cell.angle_alpha   90.00
_cell.angle_beta   90.00
_cell.angle_gamma   90.00
#
_symmetry.space_group_name_H-M   'P 1'
#
loop_
_entity.id
_entity.type
_entity.pdbx_description
1 polymer ?
#
loop_
_entity_poly.entity_id
_entity_poly.type
_entity_poly.pdbx_seq_one_letter_code
_entity_poly.pdbx_strand_id
1 'polypeptide(L)'
;MPPPLSYPALKLVLEYLEANKRYHITSRSSALQKIDNIIPLRAGNLTIWKDYRVYLDELEYSAEYTTWKINREELLKIHVVNEKLKKYLEGRPNIHVGCVHFNYVKGYEQVPLKLNLITNKLVTFCCSVVFTNFLPFLDVRSFPLKKLKIAQENTIDIDHPVRKKLTIQNIMDGNVDAVRIIKDWMKNGREIGTEYLLSFSFDIYFGQTLRDLKKEFNEFQNMKGINGRFLRGASRFLIPMSPTSKIVIYGTRIKSKGNTVYQLVLKVVSTD
;
A
#
# COMPACT_ATOMS: atom_id res chain seq x y z
N MET A 1 -36.79 25.01 -22.25
CA MET A 1 -35.74 24.12 -21.73
C MET A 1 -35.13 24.77 -20.50
N PRO A 2 -34.85 24.02 -19.42
CA PRO A 2 -34.04 24.56 -18.33
C PRO A 2 -32.65 24.97 -18.85
N PRO A 3 -32.03 25.99 -18.24
CA PRO A 3 -30.70 26.44 -18.65
C PRO A 3 -29.67 25.31 -18.50
N PRO A 4 -28.68 25.22 -19.40
CA PRO A 4 -27.60 24.24 -19.27
C PRO A 4 -26.84 24.47 -17.96
N LEU A 5 -26.29 23.39 -17.39
CA LEU A 5 -25.46 23.48 -16.20
C LEU A 5 -24.29 24.45 -16.44
N SER A 6 -24.05 25.33 -15.48
CA SER A 6 -22.87 26.20 -15.52
C SER A 6 -21.59 25.36 -15.46
N TYR A 7 -20.49 25.88 -16.00
CA TYR A 7 -19.20 25.20 -15.98
C TYR A 7 -18.75 24.77 -14.56
N PRO A 8 -18.87 25.62 -13.52
CA PRO A 8 -18.57 25.21 -12.14
C PRO A 8 -19.45 24.06 -11.64
N ALA A 9 -20.75 24.08 -11.95
CA ALA A 9 -21.68 23.03 -11.55
C ALA A 9 -21.35 21.70 -12.25
N LEU A 10 -21.10 21.74 -13.57
CA LEU A 10 -20.69 20.57 -14.34
C LEU A 10 -19.37 19.98 -13.82
N LYS A 11 -18.40 20.84 -13.50
CA LYS A 11 -17.12 20.42 -12.93
C LYS A 11 -17.30 19.65 -11.61
N LEU A 12 -18.10 20.19 -10.69
CA LEU A 12 -18.40 19.54 -9.41
C LEU A 12 -19.13 18.21 -9.60
N VAL A 13 -20.13 18.17 -10.47
CA VAL A 13 -20.88 16.93 -10.77
C VAL A 13 -19.92 15.85 -11.31
N LEU A 14 -19.09 16.18 -12.30
CA LEU A 14 -18.15 15.22 -12.88
C LEU A 14 -17.07 14.78 -11.88
N GLU A 15 -16.58 15.67 -11.02
CA GLU A 15 -15.54 15.32 -10.05
C GLU A 15 -15.98 14.27 -9.02
N TYR A 16 -17.23 14.35 -8.56
CA TYR A 16 -17.78 13.49 -7.50
C TYR A 16 -18.68 12.37 -8.02
N LEU A 17 -18.87 12.27 -9.34
CA LEU A 17 -19.56 11.15 -9.95
C LEU A 17 -18.69 9.88 -9.88
N GLU A 18 -19.31 8.74 -9.58
CA GLU A 18 -18.65 7.43 -9.57
C GLU A 18 -17.91 7.16 -10.90
N ALA A 19 -16.71 6.60 -10.82
CA ALA A 19 -15.77 6.51 -11.94
C ALA A 19 -16.35 5.77 -13.16
N ASN A 20 -17.11 4.69 -12.93
CA ASN A 20 -17.83 3.91 -13.94
C ASN A 20 -18.90 4.76 -14.66
N LYS A 21 -19.78 5.43 -13.90
CA LYS A 21 -20.84 6.31 -14.44
C LYS A 21 -20.25 7.46 -15.23
N ARG A 22 -19.18 8.07 -14.70
CA ARG A 22 -18.42 9.14 -15.36
C ARG A 22 -17.85 8.68 -16.69
N TYR A 23 -17.16 7.53 -16.71
CA TYR A 23 -16.64 6.93 -17.94
C TYR A 23 -17.75 6.66 -18.97
N HIS A 24 -18.88 6.07 -18.55
CA HIS A 24 -20.00 5.79 -19.45
C HIS A 24 -20.61 7.04 -20.07
N ILE A 25 -20.72 8.13 -19.31
CA ILE A 25 -21.25 9.40 -19.80
C ILE A 25 -20.26 10.09 -20.74
N THR A 26 -18.99 10.23 -20.33
CA THR A 26 -18.02 11.02 -21.08
C THR A 26 -17.53 10.28 -22.32
N SER A 27 -17.45 8.95 -22.31
CA SER A 27 -17.10 8.14 -23.50
C SER A 27 -18.00 8.38 -24.72
N ARG A 28 -19.22 8.89 -24.51
CA ARG A 28 -20.21 9.16 -25.57
C ARG A 28 -20.13 10.57 -26.17
N SER A 29 -19.28 11.45 -25.65
CA SER A 29 -19.17 12.84 -26.13
C SER A 29 -17.73 13.35 -26.08
N SER A 30 -17.18 13.69 -27.24
CA SER A 30 -15.82 14.24 -27.35
C SER A 30 -15.68 15.61 -26.66
N ALA A 31 -16.74 16.42 -26.63
CA ALA A 31 -16.76 17.67 -25.89
C ALA A 31 -16.67 17.44 -24.38
N LEU A 32 -17.43 16.46 -23.85
CA LEU A 32 -17.35 16.09 -22.45
C LEU A 32 -16.00 15.48 -22.10
N GLN A 33 -15.40 14.64 -22.96
CA GLN A 33 -14.06 14.08 -22.73
C GLN A 33 -13.00 15.16 -22.52
N LYS A 34 -13.04 16.25 -23.30
CA LYS A 34 -12.10 17.36 -23.16
C LYS A 34 -12.21 18.03 -21.79
N ILE A 35 -13.43 18.31 -21.33
CA ILE A 35 -13.69 18.90 -20.01
C ILE A 35 -13.29 17.91 -18.92
N ASP A 36 -13.72 16.66 -19.09
CA ASP A 36 -13.53 15.57 -18.17
C ASP A 36 -12.05 15.32 -17.87
N ASN A 37 -11.19 15.27 -18.89
CA ASN A 37 -9.75 14.98 -18.76
C ASN A 37 -8.99 15.97 -17.86
N ILE A 38 -9.50 17.20 -17.69
CA ILE A 38 -8.90 18.24 -16.85
C ILE A 38 -9.31 18.06 -15.38
N ILE A 39 -10.43 17.38 -15.13
CA ILE A 39 -10.98 17.18 -13.80
C ILE A 39 -10.36 15.91 -13.20
N PRO A 40 -9.80 15.97 -11.98
CA PRO A 40 -9.25 14.78 -11.33
C PRO A 40 -10.30 13.66 -11.23
N LEU A 41 -9.87 12.42 -11.45
CA LEU A 41 -10.74 11.26 -11.30
C LEU A 41 -10.70 10.80 -9.84
N ARG A 42 -11.85 10.64 -9.19
CA ARG A 42 -11.96 10.12 -7.83
C ARG A 42 -12.47 8.69 -7.87
N ALA A 43 -11.83 7.82 -7.11
CA ALA A 43 -12.24 6.42 -6.97
C ALA A 43 -12.10 5.97 -5.51
N GLY A 44 -12.91 5.00 -5.11
CA GLY A 44 -12.81 4.38 -3.80
C GLY A 44 -11.53 3.57 -3.67
N ASN A 45 -11.36 2.58 -4.54
CA ASN A 45 -10.22 1.67 -4.53
C ASN A 45 -9.65 1.47 -5.94
N LEU A 46 -8.34 1.26 -6.00
CA LEU A 46 -7.66 0.75 -7.18
C LEU A 46 -6.95 -0.54 -6.82
N THR A 47 -7.14 -1.58 -7.61
CA THR A 47 -6.49 -2.89 -7.41
C THR A 47 -5.74 -3.28 -8.66
N ILE A 48 -4.44 -3.47 -8.55
CA ILE A 48 -3.61 -4.14 -9.56
C ILE A 48 -3.50 -5.59 -9.13
N TRP A 49 -3.97 -6.50 -10.00
CA TRP A 49 -4.01 -7.93 -9.73
C TRP A 49 -3.11 -8.68 -10.71
N LYS A 50 -2.18 -9.45 -10.14
CA LYS A 50 -1.02 -10.00 -10.84
C LYS A 50 -0.34 -8.87 -11.61
N ASP A 51 0.12 -9.14 -12.82
CA ASP A 51 0.81 -8.16 -13.62
C ASP A 51 -0.04 -7.64 -14.80
N TYR A 52 -1.29 -8.06 -14.94
CA TYR A 52 -2.08 -7.81 -16.16
C TYR A 52 -3.50 -7.29 -15.94
N ARG A 53 -4.01 -7.21 -14.70
CA ARG A 53 -5.36 -6.67 -14.43
C ARG A 53 -5.33 -5.44 -13.55
N VAL A 54 -6.16 -4.46 -13.89
CA VAL A 54 -6.36 -3.25 -13.12
C VAL A 54 -7.85 -3.02 -12.91
N TYR A 55 -8.25 -2.91 -11.65
CA TYR A 55 -9.60 -2.55 -11.24
C TYR A 55 -9.58 -1.14 -10.67
N LEU A 56 -10.41 -0.24 -11.18
CA LEU A 56 -10.69 1.07 -10.59
C LEU A 56 -12.16 1.10 -10.20
N ASP A 57 -12.45 0.87 -8.92
CA ASP A 57 -13.79 0.53 -8.43
C ASP A 57 -14.40 -0.61 -9.28
N GLU A 58 -15.43 -0.32 -10.08
CA GLU A 58 -16.12 -1.28 -10.95
C GLU A 58 -15.54 -1.36 -12.37
N LEU A 59 -14.58 -0.50 -12.74
CA LEU A 59 -13.94 -0.54 -14.05
C LEU A 59 -12.83 -1.58 -14.07
N GLU A 60 -12.93 -2.56 -14.96
CA GLU A 60 -11.92 -3.61 -15.15
C GLU A 60 -11.17 -3.40 -16.47
N TYR A 61 -9.85 -3.33 -16.36
CA TYR A 61 -8.92 -3.47 -17.47
C TYR A 61 -8.14 -4.79 -17.32
N SER A 62 -7.99 -5.54 -18.41
CA SER A 62 -7.14 -6.75 -18.47
C SER A 62 -6.26 -6.70 -19.72
N ALA A 63 -4.96 -6.97 -19.60
CA ALA A 63 -4.06 -7.12 -20.76
C ALA A 63 -3.98 -8.57 -21.28
N GLU A 64 -4.44 -9.53 -20.47
CA GLU A 64 -4.47 -10.95 -20.84
C GLU A 64 -5.93 -11.40 -21.05
N TYR A 65 -6.26 -11.80 -22.28
CA TYR A 65 -7.55 -12.42 -22.63
C TYR A 65 -7.41 -13.89 -23.03
N THR A 66 -6.20 -14.44 -22.94
CA THR A 66 -5.74 -15.62 -23.67
C THR A 66 -6.11 -16.97 -23.05
N THR A 67 -6.95 -17.02 -22.03
CA THR A 67 -7.25 -18.29 -21.30
C THR A 67 -8.67 -18.82 -21.47
N TRP A 68 -9.55 -18.10 -22.19
CA TRP A 68 -10.95 -18.49 -22.33
C TRP A 68 -11.21 -18.84 -23.79
N LYS A 69 -11.92 -19.95 -24.04
CA LYS A 69 -12.41 -20.34 -25.37
C LYS A 69 -13.47 -19.33 -25.87
N ILE A 70 -13.06 -18.09 -26.13
CA ILE A 70 -13.89 -17.00 -26.63
C ILE A 70 -13.77 -16.98 -28.15
N ASN A 71 -14.89 -16.77 -28.84
CA ASN A 71 -14.89 -16.61 -30.30
C ASN A 71 -14.19 -15.30 -30.73
N ARG A 72 -13.78 -15.21 -32.00
CA ARG A 72 -13.02 -14.06 -32.52
C ARG A 72 -13.75 -12.72 -32.41
N GLU A 73 -15.06 -12.70 -32.60
CA GLU A 73 -15.86 -11.47 -32.56
C GLU A 73 -15.97 -10.89 -31.15
N GLU A 74 -16.15 -11.74 -30.16
CA GLU A 74 -16.25 -11.35 -28.76
C GLU A 74 -14.89 -10.88 -28.22
N LEU A 75 -13.79 -11.51 -28.64
CA LEU A 75 -12.44 -11.02 -28.39
C LEU A 75 -12.22 -9.60 -28.96
N LEU A 76 -12.69 -9.34 -30.18
CA LEU A 76 -12.59 -8.00 -30.80
C LEU A 76 -13.39 -6.96 -30.02
N LYS A 77 -14.61 -7.30 -29.55
CA LYS A 77 -15.42 -6.40 -28.71
C LYS A 77 -14.72 -6.06 -27.40
N ILE A 78 -14.15 -7.06 -26.72
CA ILE A 78 -13.40 -6.88 -25.47
C ILE A 78 -12.16 -6.01 -25.69
N HIS A 79 -11.42 -6.24 -26.78
CA HIS A 79 -10.23 -5.45 -27.12
C HIS A 79 -10.59 -3.97 -27.35
N VAL A 80 -11.63 -3.69 -28.13
CA VAL A 80 -12.08 -2.30 -28.39
C VAL A 80 -12.51 -1.60 -27.09
N VAL A 81 -13.20 -2.29 -26.19
CA VAL A 81 -13.62 -1.73 -24.90
C VAL A 81 -12.41 -1.44 -24.01
N ASN A 82 -11.45 -2.36 -23.94
CA ASN A 82 -10.25 -2.17 -23.13
C ASN A 82 -9.32 -1.08 -23.65
N GLU A 83 -9.15 -0.96 -24.97
CA GLU A 83 -8.37 0.14 -25.57
C GLU A 83 -8.97 1.51 -25.22
N LYS A 84 -10.31 1.62 -25.25
CA LYS A 84 -11.00 2.85 -24.82
C LYS A 84 -10.79 3.14 -23.33
N LEU A 85 -10.87 2.12 -22.47
CA LEU A 85 -10.66 2.27 -21.04
C LEU A 85 -9.20 2.63 -20.73
N LYS A 86 -8.24 1.99 -21.38
CA LYS A 86 -6.82 2.30 -21.27
C LYS A 86 -6.56 3.76 -21.59
N LYS A 87 -7.00 4.23 -22.77
CA LYS A 87 -6.85 5.64 -23.17
C LYS A 87 -7.49 6.59 -22.16
N TYR A 88 -8.64 6.23 -21.61
CA TYR A 88 -9.34 7.02 -20.60
C TYR A 88 -8.56 7.13 -19.29
N LEU A 89 -7.98 6.02 -18.79
CA LEU A 89 -7.22 6.00 -17.54
C LEU A 89 -5.84 6.65 -17.68
N GLU A 90 -5.10 6.33 -18.75
CA GLU A 90 -3.76 6.90 -19.01
C GLU A 90 -3.81 8.38 -19.41
N GLY A 91 -4.94 8.83 -19.95
CA GLY A 91 -5.18 10.25 -20.23
C GLY A 91 -5.44 11.10 -18.99
N ARG A 92 -5.53 10.50 -17.79
CA ARG A 92 -5.76 11.26 -16.55
C ARG A 92 -4.44 11.81 -16.01
N PRO A 93 -4.38 13.13 -15.72
CA PRO A 93 -3.20 13.70 -15.10
C PRO A 93 -3.01 13.17 -13.67
N ASN A 94 -4.12 12.94 -12.96
CA ASN A 94 -4.15 12.50 -11.56
C ASN A 94 -5.41 11.69 -11.27
N ILE A 95 -5.26 10.59 -10.54
CA ILE A 95 -6.36 9.77 -10.03
C ILE A 95 -6.28 9.76 -8.51
N HIS A 96 -7.26 10.39 -7.85
CA HIS A 96 -7.38 10.35 -6.40
C HIS A 96 -8.08 9.07 -5.97
N VAL A 97 -7.37 8.24 -5.20
CA VAL A 97 -7.87 6.94 -4.77
C VAL A 97 -7.87 6.87 -3.25
N GLY A 98 -8.94 6.34 -2.67
CA GLY A 98 -9.06 6.12 -1.23
C GLY A 98 -8.08 5.06 -0.69
N CYS A 99 -7.83 3.99 -1.47
CA CYS A 99 -6.85 2.96 -1.18
C CYS A 99 -6.33 2.29 -2.46
N VAL A 100 -5.02 2.06 -2.54
CA VAL A 100 -4.39 1.32 -3.64
C VAL A 100 -3.97 -0.06 -3.16
N HIS A 101 -4.31 -1.08 -3.93
CA HIS A 101 -4.04 -2.49 -3.67
C HIS A 101 -3.15 -3.06 -4.78
N PHE A 102 -2.05 -3.71 -4.42
CA PHE A 102 -1.23 -4.51 -5.31
C PHE A 102 -1.32 -5.97 -4.84
N ASN A 103 -1.89 -6.85 -5.65
CA ASN A 103 -2.14 -8.25 -5.28
C ASN A 103 -1.44 -9.17 -6.28
N TYR A 104 -0.61 -10.12 -5.81
CA TYR A 104 0.06 -11.14 -6.63
C TYR A 104 0.99 -10.60 -7.73
N VAL A 105 1.48 -9.37 -7.58
CA VAL A 105 2.38 -8.71 -8.56
C VAL A 105 3.77 -9.33 -8.48
N LYS A 106 4.26 -9.88 -9.60
CA LYS A 106 5.55 -10.58 -9.69
C LYS A 106 6.61 -9.78 -10.44
N GLY A 107 6.22 -8.87 -11.35
CA GLY A 107 7.15 -8.13 -12.19
C GLY A 107 6.73 -6.68 -12.44
N TYR A 108 7.67 -5.75 -12.24
CA TYR A 108 7.43 -4.31 -12.41
C TYR A 108 7.16 -3.88 -13.86
N GLU A 109 7.80 -4.53 -14.84
CA GLU A 109 7.73 -4.14 -16.26
C GLU A 109 6.39 -4.50 -16.94
N GLN A 110 5.51 -5.22 -16.25
CA GLN A 110 4.34 -5.86 -16.88
C GLN A 110 3.02 -5.15 -16.57
N VAL A 111 2.96 -4.25 -15.58
CA VAL A 111 1.71 -3.54 -15.26
C VAL A 111 1.26 -2.71 -16.49
N PRO A 112 0.07 -2.97 -17.04
CA PRO A 112 -0.24 -2.61 -18.42
C PRO A 112 -0.72 -1.17 -18.62
N LEU A 113 -0.75 -0.37 -17.55
CA LEU A 113 -1.27 1.00 -17.57
C LEU A 113 -0.27 1.98 -16.96
N LYS A 114 -0.06 3.11 -17.63
CA LYS A 114 0.64 4.27 -17.06
C LYS A 114 -0.33 5.10 -16.22
N LEU A 115 -0.26 4.97 -14.90
CA LEU A 115 -1.16 5.65 -13.97
C LEU A 115 -0.40 6.64 -13.06
N ASN A 116 -1.06 7.76 -12.72
CA ASN A 116 -0.58 8.70 -11.72
C ASN A 116 -1.58 8.78 -10.55
N LEU A 117 -1.28 8.08 -9.46
CA LEU A 117 -2.19 7.86 -8.34
C LEU A 117 -1.84 8.78 -7.18
N ILE A 118 -2.87 9.38 -6.58
CA ILE A 118 -2.77 10.12 -5.33
C ILE A 118 -3.56 9.35 -4.29
N THR A 119 -2.85 8.75 -3.34
CA THR A 119 -3.45 8.00 -2.24
C THR A 119 -2.68 8.24 -0.95
N ASN A 120 -3.35 8.07 0.19
CA ASN A 120 -2.68 7.98 1.48
C ASN A 120 -2.72 6.57 2.09
N LYS A 121 -3.28 5.59 1.38
CA LYS A 121 -3.32 4.18 1.78
C LYS A 121 -2.81 3.30 0.66
N LEU A 122 -1.80 2.49 0.98
CA LEU A 122 -1.26 1.47 0.11
C LEU A 122 -1.32 0.12 0.82
N VAL A 123 -1.80 -0.89 0.11
CA VAL A 123 -1.85 -2.28 0.57
C VAL A 123 -1.20 -3.15 -0.50
N THR A 124 -0.26 -3.99 -0.12
CA THR A 124 0.32 -5.01 -1.01
C THR A 124 0.06 -6.40 -0.43
N PHE A 125 -0.14 -7.39 -1.29
CA PHE A 125 -0.50 -8.75 -0.92
C PHE A 125 0.10 -9.75 -1.91
N CYS A 126 0.83 -10.76 -1.42
CA CYS A 126 1.50 -11.79 -2.24
C CYS A 126 2.39 -11.22 -3.36
N CYS A 127 3.01 -10.06 -3.14
CA CYS A 127 3.91 -9.47 -4.13
C CYS A 127 5.33 -10.02 -3.97
N SER A 128 6.00 -10.33 -5.08
CA SER A 128 7.40 -10.77 -5.10
C SER A 128 8.39 -9.61 -5.35
N VAL A 129 7.88 -8.39 -5.58
CA VAL A 129 8.65 -7.14 -5.83
C VAL A 129 8.79 -6.29 -4.56
N VAL A 130 9.84 -5.47 -4.47
CA VAL A 130 10.07 -4.56 -3.34
C VAL A 130 9.19 -3.31 -3.41
N PHE A 131 9.01 -2.61 -2.28
CA PHE A 131 8.10 -1.45 -2.21
C PHE A 131 8.46 -0.33 -3.21
N THR A 132 9.75 -0.12 -3.47
CA THR A 132 10.24 0.92 -4.40
C THR A 132 9.71 0.72 -5.82
N ASN A 133 9.37 -0.52 -6.21
CA ASN A 133 8.72 -0.80 -7.49
C ASN A 133 7.30 -0.19 -7.59
N PHE A 134 6.63 0.17 -6.50
CA PHE A 134 5.30 0.77 -6.58
C PHE A 134 5.33 2.30 -6.64
N LEU A 135 6.48 2.93 -6.35
CA LEU A 135 6.63 4.39 -6.35
C LEU A 135 6.29 5.06 -7.68
N PRO A 136 6.61 4.47 -8.85
CA PRO A 136 6.32 5.12 -10.14
C PRO A 136 4.82 5.31 -10.44
N PHE A 137 3.92 4.61 -9.72
CA PHE A 137 2.47 4.83 -9.80
C PHE A 137 1.98 5.92 -8.86
N LEU A 138 2.79 6.36 -7.89
CA LEU A 138 2.40 7.26 -6.83
C LEU A 138 2.93 8.67 -7.10
N ASP A 139 2.02 9.63 -7.13
CA ASP A 139 2.36 11.03 -7.11
C ASP A 139 3.06 11.41 -5.79
N VAL A 140 3.98 12.37 -5.83
CA VAL A 140 4.68 12.88 -4.64
C VAL A 140 3.72 13.33 -3.53
N ARG A 141 2.51 13.81 -3.88
CA ARG A 141 1.46 14.20 -2.93
C ARG A 141 0.85 13.03 -2.15
N SER A 142 1.12 11.79 -2.55
CA SER A 142 0.76 10.60 -1.77
C SER A 142 1.58 10.49 -0.48
N PHE A 143 2.71 11.19 -0.40
CA PHE A 143 3.64 11.10 0.72
C PHE A 143 3.47 12.25 1.73
N PRO A 144 3.62 11.96 3.03
CA PRO A 144 3.81 10.63 3.62
C PRO A 144 2.49 9.82 3.66
N LEU A 145 2.55 8.53 3.32
CA LEU A 145 1.40 7.63 3.40
C LEU A 145 0.86 7.57 4.84
N LYS A 146 -0.47 7.58 5.01
CA LYS A 146 -1.15 7.39 6.30
C LYS A 146 -1.23 5.93 6.71
N LYS A 147 -1.30 5.01 5.73
CA LYS A 147 -1.35 3.57 5.94
C LYS A 147 -0.58 2.89 4.82
N LEU A 148 0.44 2.12 5.17
CA LEU A 148 1.16 1.26 4.25
C LEU A 148 1.16 -0.13 4.84
N LYS A 149 0.42 -1.06 4.23
CA LYS A 149 0.32 -2.46 4.63
C LYS A 149 1.03 -3.29 3.58
N ILE A 150 2.11 -3.96 3.96
CA ILE A 150 2.89 -4.80 3.04
C ILE A 150 2.78 -6.25 3.47
N ALA A 151 2.22 -7.11 2.62
CA ALA A 151 2.30 -8.56 2.72
C ALA A 151 3.01 -9.11 1.48
N GLN A 152 4.28 -9.47 1.62
CA GLN A 152 5.16 -9.91 0.54
C GLN A 152 5.68 -11.32 0.82
N GLU A 153 6.07 -12.03 -0.24
CA GLU A 153 6.76 -13.32 -0.15
C GLU A 153 8.26 -13.15 0.19
N ASN A 154 8.84 -11.97 -0.10
CA ASN A 154 10.27 -11.68 0.02
C ASN A 154 10.56 -10.49 0.95
N THR A 155 11.85 -10.27 1.23
CA THR A 155 12.32 -9.30 2.23
C THR A 155 11.88 -7.86 1.91
N ILE A 156 11.38 -7.14 2.92
CA ILE A 156 10.92 -5.75 2.76
C ILE A 156 12.11 -4.80 2.77
N ASP A 157 12.32 -4.10 1.65
CA ASP A 157 13.16 -2.90 1.58
C ASP A 157 12.28 -1.66 1.85
N ILE A 158 12.60 -0.92 2.91
CA ILE A 158 11.82 0.24 3.39
C ILE A 158 12.74 1.48 3.44
N ASP A 159 13.58 1.66 2.43
CA ASP A 159 14.42 2.86 2.29
C ASP A 159 13.69 4.02 1.60
N HIS A 160 12.47 4.36 2.05
CA HIS A 160 11.77 5.54 1.54
C HIS A 160 11.09 6.30 2.69
N PRO A 161 10.97 7.65 2.64
CA PRO A 161 10.39 8.48 3.70
C PRO A 161 8.92 8.16 3.97
N VAL A 162 8.70 7.10 4.73
CA VAL A 162 7.40 6.77 5.29
C VAL A 162 7.36 7.37 6.70
N ARG A 163 6.22 8.00 7.00
CA ARG A 163 5.87 8.78 8.20
C ARG A 163 6.43 8.23 9.52
N LYS A 164 6.36 9.05 10.57
CA LYS A 164 6.54 8.67 11.99
C LYS A 164 5.75 7.44 12.47
N LYS A 165 4.76 6.93 11.72
CA LYS A 165 4.05 5.69 12.07
C LYS A 165 3.71 4.87 10.83
N LEU A 166 4.22 3.64 10.80
CA LEU A 166 4.07 2.66 9.73
C LEU A 166 3.49 1.34 10.30
N THR A 167 2.61 0.67 9.56
CA THR A 167 2.00 -0.60 9.99
C THR A 167 2.18 -1.68 8.93
N ILE A 168 3.22 -2.49 9.11
CA ILE A 168 3.54 -3.61 8.25
C ILE A 168 2.74 -4.83 8.73
N GLN A 169 1.96 -5.46 7.87
CA GLN A 169 1.25 -6.69 8.24
C GLN A 169 1.82 -7.83 7.42
N ASN A 170 2.61 -8.68 8.06
CA ASN A 170 3.10 -9.89 7.44
C ASN A 170 1.98 -10.93 7.39
N ILE A 171 1.58 -11.33 6.18
CA ILE A 171 0.43 -12.22 5.97
C ILE A 171 0.86 -13.57 5.36
N MET A 172 2.16 -13.81 5.08
CA MET A 172 2.61 -15.01 4.36
C MET A 172 3.93 -15.61 4.87
N ASP A 173 4.41 -16.66 4.19
CA ASP A 173 5.55 -17.52 4.55
C ASP A 173 6.91 -16.80 4.63
N GLY A 174 7.04 -15.61 4.02
CA GLY A 174 8.25 -14.78 4.09
C GLY A 174 8.26 -13.92 5.35
N ASN A 175 9.25 -14.11 6.22
CA ASN A 175 9.31 -13.34 7.47
C ASN A 175 9.85 -11.91 7.23
N VAL A 176 9.23 -10.91 7.86
CA VAL A 176 9.84 -9.56 7.92
C VAL A 176 11.10 -9.67 8.77
N ASP A 177 12.24 -9.39 8.15
CA ASP A 177 13.53 -9.38 8.84
C ASP A 177 13.64 -8.14 9.74
N ALA A 178 13.07 -8.26 10.94
CA ALA A 178 13.13 -7.20 11.94
C ALA A 178 14.57 -6.86 12.33
N VAL A 179 15.49 -7.84 12.31
CA VAL A 179 16.90 -7.62 12.62
C VAL A 179 17.51 -6.66 11.61
N ARG A 180 17.27 -6.88 10.31
CA ARG A 180 17.76 -6.01 9.25
C ARG A 180 17.20 -4.60 9.38
N ILE A 181 15.91 -4.44 9.67
CA ILE A 181 15.28 -3.13 9.90
C ILE A 181 15.98 -2.38 11.05
N ILE A 182 16.25 -3.06 12.16
CA ILE A 182 16.89 -2.44 13.32
C ILE A 182 18.35 -2.07 13.01
N LYS A 183 19.10 -2.94 12.33
CA LYS A 183 20.48 -2.64 11.91
C LYS A 183 20.54 -1.43 10.97
N ASP A 184 19.59 -1.33 10.05
CA ASP A 184 19.43 -0.15 9.21
C ASP A 184 19.17 1.11 10.03
N TRP A 185 18.23 1.07 10.99
CA TRP A 185 17.94 2.21 11.87
C TRP A 185 19.16 2.63 12.70
N MET A 186 19.94 1.67 13.20
CA MET A 186 21.19 1.95 13.92
C MET A 186 22.22 2.63 13.02
N LYS A 187 22.30 2.25 11.74
CA LYS A 187 23.27 2.80 10.79
C LYS A 187 22.87 4.18 10.27
N ASN A 188 21.61 4.34 9.88
CA ASN A 188 21.13 5.50 9.13
C ASN A 188 20.37 6.51 10.00
N GLY A 189 20.06 6.15 11.24
CA GLY A 189 19.22 6.94 12.13
C GLY A 189 17.77 7.01 11.65
N ARG A 190 16.90 7.45 12.57
CA ARG A 190 15.48 7.69 12.33
C ARG A 190 14.99 8.81 13.23
N GLU A 191 13.93 9.51 12.82
CA GLU A 191 13.34 10.57 13.64
C GLU A 191 12.71 10.02 14.93
N ILE A 192 12.85 10.77 16.03
CA ILE A 192 12.13 10.47 17.28
C ILE A 192 10.62 10.45 17.04
N GLY A 193 9.96 9.43 17.58
CA GLY A 193 8.55 9.18 17.38
C GLY A 193 8.24 8.25 16.20
N THR A 194 9.24 7.83 15.41
CA THR A 194 9.09 6.80 14.38
C THR A 194 8.66 5.47 15.01
N GLU A 195 7.57 4.89 14.52
CA GLU A 195 6.96 3.66 15.05
C GLU A 195 6.61 2.71 13.90
N TYR A 196 7.22 1.53 13.88
CA TYR A 196 6.88 0.44 12.96
C TYR A 196 6.12 -0.64 13.73
N LEU A 197 4.94 -1.00 13.23
CA LEU A 197 4.11 -2.06 13.77
C LEU A 197 4.18 -3.26 12.83
N LEU A 198 4.97 -4.29 13.16
CA LEU A 198 5.06 -5.53 12.39
C LEU A 198 4.03 -6.52 12.92
N SER A 199 3.03 -6.87 12.12
CA SER A 199 1.95 -7.76 12.55
C SER A 199 2.13 -9.15 11.94
N PHE A 200 1.84 -10.20 12.69
CA PHE A 200 2.02 -11.60 12.33
C PHE A 200 0.70 -12.36 12.53
N SER A 201 0.27 -13.07 11.50
CA SER A 201 -0.94 -13.90 11.54
C SER A 201 -0.76 -15.20 12.33
N PHE A 202 0.46 -15.70 12.43
CA PHE A 202 0.78 -16.95 13.14
C PHE A 202 1.83 -16.69 14.24
N ASP A 203 1.66 -17.39 15.37
CA ASP A 203 2.55 -17.31 16.53
C ASP A 203 3.95 -17.85 16.25
N ILE A 204 4.07 -18.88 15.40
CA ILE A 204 5.33 -19.50 14.99
C ILE A 204 6.29 -18.45 14.41
N TYR A 205 5.82 -17.64 13.45
CA TYR A 205 6.66 -16.60 12.81
C TYR A 205 7.01 -15.49 13.78
N PHE A 206 6.06 -15.06 14.62
CA PHE A 206 6.33 -14.09 15.68
C PHE A 206 7.40 -14.61 16.66
N GLY A 207 7.29 -15.88 17.07
CA GLY A 207 8.26 -16.54 17.92
C GLY A 207 9.64 -16.67 17.27
N GLN A 208 9.70 -16.94 15.96
CA GLN A 208 10.96 -16.96 15.20
C GLN A 208 11.61 -15.57 15.19
N THR A 209 10.86 -14.51 14.86
CA THR A 209 11.38 -13.13 14.89
C THR A 209 11.90 -12.76 16.29
N LEU A 210 11.20 -13.14 17.36
CA LEU A 210 11.68 -12.90 18.72
C LEU A 210 12.97 -13.67 19.04
N ARG A 211 13.13 -14.90 18.54
CA ARG A 211 14.38 -15.67 18.68
C ARG A 211 15.53 -15.01 17.93
N ASP A 212 15.29 -14.56 16.70
CA ASP A 212 16.30 -13.89 15.88
C ASP A 212 16.76 -12.58 16.54
N LEU A 213 15.81 -11.78 17.04
CA LEU A 213 16.11 -10.58 17.81
C LEU A 213 16.88 -10.89 19.09
N LYS A 214 16.50 -11.94 19.82
CA LYS A 214 17.21 -12.34 21.03
C LYS A 214 18.64 -12.78 20.71
N LYS A 215 18.85 -13.52 19.62
CA LYS A 215 20.17 -13.97 19.21
C LYS A 215 21.10 -12.79 18.89
N GLU A 216 20.59 -11.79 18.18
CA GLU A 216 21.38 -10.66 17.69
C GLU A 216 21.53 -9.52 18.71
N PHE A 217 20.52 -9.27 19.53
CA PHE A 217 20.44 -8.11 20.43
C PHE A 217 20.31 -8.51 21.91
N ASN A 218 20.81 -9.69 22.29
CA ASN A 218 20.69 -10.22 23.65
C ASN A 218 21.16 -9.23 24.74
N GLU A 219 22.25 -8.50 24.46
CA GLU A 219 22.85 -7.53 25.37
C GLU A 219 21.94 -6.33 25.70
N PHE A 220 20.97 -6.04 24.83
CA PHE A 220 20.03 -4.92 24.97
C PHE A 220 18.72 -5.33 25.66
N GLN A 221 18.65 -6.53 26.23
CA GLN A 221 17.45 -7.01 26.91
C GLN A 221 17.28 -6.31 28.27
N ASN A 222 16.15 -5.61 28.47
CA ASN A 222 15.88 -4.91 29.74
C ASN A 222 14.50 -5.28 30.32
N MET A 223 14.43 -5.44 31.66
CA MET A 223 13.26 -5.92 32.39
C MET A 223 12.38 -4.81 33.02
N LYS A 224 12.86 -3.56 33.12
CA LYS A 224 12.17 -2.47 33.84
C LYS A 224 12.10 -1.18 32.99
N GLY A 225 10.96 -0.49 33.02
CA GLY A 225 10.87 0.92 32.60
C GLY A 225 9.95 1.29 31.42
N ILE A 226 9.15 0.36 30.86
CA ILE A 226 8.17 0.70 29.81
C ILE A 226 6.78 0.35 30.35
N ASN A 227 5.87 1.33 30.40
CA ASN A 227 4.46 1.13 30.76
C ASN A 227 3.63 0.83 29.49
N GLY A 228 2.85 -0.25 29.49
CA GLY A 228 2.07 -0.69 28.32
C GLY A 228 1.46 -2.09 28.46
N ARG A 229 0.51 -2.43 27.58
CA ARG A 229 -0.09 -3.79 27.49
C ARG A 229 0.83 -4.73 26.71
N PHE A 230 1.88 -5.22 27.35
CA PHE A 230 2.85 -6.13 26.73
C PHE A 230 2.38 -7.59 26.74
N LEU A 231 2.93 -8.39 25.83
CA LEU A 231 2.90 -9.85 25.95
C LEU A 231 3.71 -10.28 27.18
N ARG A 232 3.02 -10.86 28.17
CA ARG A 232 3.64 -11.35 29.42
C ARG A 232 4.68 -12.43 29.08
N GLY A 233 5.93 -12.22 29.52
CA GLY A 233 7.05 -13.15 29.29
C GLY A 233 7.81 -12.97 27.97
N ALA A 234 7.37 -12.09 27.06
CA ALA A 234 8.12 -11.81 25.83
C ALA A 234 9.33 -10.91 26.09
N SER A 235 10.43 -11.15 25.37
CA SER A 235 11.64 -10.31 25.41
C SER A 235 11.34 -8.86 25.03
N ARG A 236 12.01 -7.94 25.71
CA ARG A 236 11.93 -6.49 25.47
C ARG A 236 13.35 -6.00 25.25
N PHE A 237 13.53 -5.17 24.23
CA PHE A 237 14.85 -4.65 23.88
C PHE A 237 14.84 -3.13 23.92
N LEU A 238 15.94 -2.57 24.42
CA LEU A 238 16.21 -1.15 24.43
C LEU A 238 17.58 -0.92 23.79
N ILE A 239 17.59 -0.63 22.49
CA ILE A 239 18.81 -0.56 21.69
C ILE A 239 19.18 0.91 21.50
N PRO A 240 20.36 1.38 21.94
CA PRO A 240 20.83 2.73 21.64
C PRO A 240 20.95 2.93 20.12
N MET A 241 20.43 4.06 19.62
CA MET A 241 20.56 4.45 18.22
C MET A 241 21.46 5.67 18.07
N SER A 242 21.37 6.62 18.99
CA SER A 242 22.24 7.79 19.10
C SER A 242 22.35 8.24 20.57
N PRO A 243 23.21 9.22 20.92
CA PRO A 243 23.25 9.76 22.28
C PRO A 243 21.89 10.25 22.79
N THR A 244 21.03 10.74 21.89
CA THR A 244 19.73 11.34 22.21
C THR A 244 18.54 10.43 21.92
N SER A 245 18.75 9.24 21.37
CA SER A 245 17.64 8.36 20.99
C SER A 245 17.93 6.87 21.12
N LYS A 246 16.87 6.11 21.41
CA LYS A 246 16.89 4.66 21.57
C LYS A 246 15.71 4.01 20.86
N ILE A 247 15.91 2.78 20.39
CA ILE A 247 14.89 1.93 19.78
C ILE A 247 14.30 1.04 20.87
N VAL A 248 13.00 1.20 21.10
CA VAL A 248 12.20 0.37 21.99
C VAL A 248 11.52 -0.72 21.16
N ILE A 249 11.72 -1.98 21.55
CA ILE A 249 11.14 -3.13 20.87
C ILE A 249 10.35 -3.99 21.84
N TYR A 250 9.08 -4.25 21.51
CA TYR A 250 8.22 -5.11 22.34
C TYR A 250 7.11 -5.81 21.54
N GLY A 251 6.70 -6.96 22.05
CA GLY A 251 5.56 -7.72 21.54
C GLY A 251 4.23 -7.30 22.17
N THR A 252 3.18 -7.25 21.36
CA THR A 252 1.77 -7.10 21.77
C THR A 252 0.89 -8.11 21.06
N ARG A 253 -0.35 -8.28 21.56
CA ARG A 253 -1.36 -9.13 20.94
C ARG A 253 -2.65 -8.35 20.78
N ILE A 254 -3.21 -8.37 19.58
CA ILE A 254 -4.47 -7.72 19.24
C ILE A 254 -5.49 -8.82 18.95
N LYS A 255 -6.67 -8.74 19.57
CA LYS A 255 -7.83 -9.56 19.19
C LYS A 255 -8.60 -8.82 18.10
N SER A 256 -8.73 -9.40 16.91
CA SER A 256 -9.46 -8.82 15.79
C SER A 256 -10.39 -9.86 15.17
N LYS A 257 -11.71 -9.61 15.23
CA LYS A 257 -12.76 -10.42 14.57
C LYS A 257 -12.60 -11.94 14.73
N GLY A 258 -12.30 -12.42 15.95
CA GLY A 258 -12.13 -13.84 16.26
C GLY A 258 -10.71 -14.39 16.10
N ASN A 259 -9.82 -13.69 15.39
CA ASN A 259 -8.42 -14.09 15.21
C ASN A 259 -7.48 -13.30 16.13
N THR A 260 -6.40 -13.98 16.51
CA THR A 260 -5.31 -13.40 17.28
C THR A 260 -4.23 -12.93 16.31
N VAL A 261 -3.90 -11.64 16.38
CA VAL A 261 -2.76 -11.07 15.64
C VAL A 261 -1.67 -10.72 16.64
N TYR A 262 -0.48 -11.26 16.42
CA TYR A 262 0.71 -10.87 17.18
C TYR A 262 1.33 -9.65 16.53
N GLN A 263 1.89 -8.74 17.30
CA GLN A 263 2.49 -7.52 16.76
C GLN A 263 3.78 -7.19 17.48
N LEU A 264 4.87 -7.08 16.72
CA LEU A 264 6.13 -6.51 17.19
C LEU A 264 6.11 -5.00 16.93
N VAL A 265 6.30 -4.21 17.97
CA VAL A 265 6.39 -2.76 17.91
C VAL A 265 7.85 -2.36 17.98
N LEU A 266 8.32 -1.59 17.00
CA LEU A 266 9.62 -0.94 16.99
C LEU A 266 9.36 0.56 17.08
N LYS A 267 9.90 1.25 18.07
CA LYS A 267 9.65 2.67 18.29
C LYS A 267 10.92 3.42 18.66
N VAL A 268 11.18 4.54 17.98
CA VAL A 268 12.25 5.46 18.32
C VAL A 268 11.75 6.44 19.39
N VAL A 269 12.45 6.52 20.51
CA VAL A 269 12.13 7.41 21.64
C VAL A 269 13.37 8.22 22.06
N SER A 270 13.16 9.34 22.75
CA SER A 270 14.28 10.09 23.34
C SER A 270 14.95 9.26 24.43
N THR A 271 16.24 9.50 24.65
CA THR A 271 16.98 8.90 25.77
C THR A 271 16.51 9.45 27.11
N ASP A 272 16.04 10.69 27.13
CA ASP A 272 15.53 11.47 28.27
C ASP A 272 14.24 10.94 28.92
#